data_AF-A0A851SR83-F1
#
_entry.id   AF-A0A851SR83-F1
#
_cell.length_a   1.000
_cell.length_b   1.000
_cell.length_c   1.000
_cell.angle_alpha   90.00
_cell.angle_beta   90.00
_cell.angle_gamma   90.00
#
_symmetry.space_group_name_H-M   'P 1'
#
loop_
_entity.id
_entity.type
_entity.pdbx_description
1 polymer ?
#
loop_
_entity_poly.entity_id
_entity_poly.type
_entity_poly.pdbx_seq_one_letter_code
_entity_poly.pdbx_strand_id
1 'polypeptide(L)' 'SAEELREYFSQFGSVQRCHLPFDRDTGFHKRFCWIKFSSPEDVQNVFQKDSHILEGAKV' A
#
# COMPACT_ATOMS: atom_id res chain seq x y z
N SER A 1 -1.44 -1.09 -9.18
CA SER A 1 -1.25 -2.56 -8.99
C SER A 1 -0.46 -2.90 -7.70
N ALA A 2 -0.33 -4.18 -7.31
CA ALA A 2 0.40 -4.56 -6.07
C ALA A 2 1.90 -4.23 -6.11
N GLU A 3 2.51 -4.27 -7.30
CA GLU A 3 3.90 -3.86 -7.53
C GLU A 3 4.04 -2.34 -7.33
N GLU A 4 3.15 -1.54 -7.92
CA GLU A 4 3.16 -0.07 -7.77
C GLU A 4 2.96 0.39 -6.33
N LEU A 5 2.08 -0.27 -5.58
CA LEU A 5 1.92 -0.03 -4.14
C LEU A 5 3.25 -0.26 -3.42
N ARG A 6 3.93 -1.37 -3.73
CA ARG A 6 5.21 -1.71 -3.11
C ARG A 6 6.29 -0.69 -3.48
N GLU A 7 6.38 -0.27 -4.74
CA GLU A 7 7.34 0.75 -5.18
C GLU A 7 7.09 2.10 -4.49
N TYR A 8 5.82 2.54 -4.45
CA TYR A 8 5.44 3.78 -3.79
C TYR A 8 5.75 3.75 -2.30
N PHE A 9 5.35 2.69 -1.60
CA PHE A 9 5.56 2.56 -0.16
C PHE A 9 7.03 2.31 0.20
N SER A 10 7.84 1.83 -0.75
CA SER A 10 9.28 1.68 -0.55
C SER A 10 10.01 3.00 -0.29
N GLN A 11 9.40 4.14 -0.61
CA GLN A 11 9.93 5.47 -0.31
C GLN A 11 9.90 5.82 1.19
N PHE A 12 9.00 5.17 1.96
CA PHE A 12 8.84 5.42 3.39
C PHE A 12 9.61 4.42 4.25
N GLY A 13 10.04 3.31 3.65
CA GLY A 13 10.83 2.28 4.33
C GLY A 13 10.81 0.94 3.58
N SER A 14 11.42 -0.09 4.19
CA SER A 14 11.55 -1.39 3.54
C SER A 14 10.23 -2.18 3.57
N VAL A 15 9.59 -2.34 2.42
CA VAL A 15 8.35 -3.12 2.28
C VAL A 15 8.66 -4.61 2.25
N GLN A 16 8.20 -5.33 3.26
CA GLN A 16 8.36 -6.78 3.42
C GLN A 16 7.28 -7.58 2.67
N ARG A 17 6.03 -7.06 2.64
CA ARG A 17 4.92 -7.69 1.92
C ARG A 17 3.87 -6.67 1.51
N CYS A 18 3.33 -6.82 0.31
CA CYS A 18 2.16 -6.09 -0.19
C CYS A 18 1.05 -7.11 -0.51
N HIS A 19 -0.17 -6.87 -0.02
CA HIS A 19 -1.33 -7.69 -0.31
C HIS A 19 -2.49 -6.80 -0.77
N LEU A 20 -2.85 -6.93 -2.04
CA LEU A 20 -3.98 -6.24 -2.66
C LEU A 20 -5.04 -7.29 -3.01
N PRO A 21 -6.02 -7.55 -2.11
CA PRO A 21 -7.06 -8.51 -2.37
C PRO A 21 -7.94 -8.03 -3.53
N PHE A 22 -8.22 -8.94 -4.46
CA PHE A 22 -9.23 -8.75 -5.49
C PHE A 22 -10.50 -9.49 -5.12
N ASP A 23 -11.62 -8.90 -5.49
CA ASP A 23 -12.92 -9.50 -5.40
C ASP A 23 -13.10 -10.52 -6.54
N ARG A 24 -13.37 -11.78 -6.20
CA ARG A 24 -13.41 -12.88 -7.19
C ARG A 24 -14.66 -12.84 -8.07
N ASP A 25 -15.73 -12.19 -7.62
CA ASP A 25 -16.98 -12.05 -8.36
C ASP A 25 -16.90 -10.93 -9.39
N THR A 26 -16.38 -9.77 -8.98
CA THR A 26 -16.32 -8.58 -9.84
C THR A 26 -15.00 -8.47 -10.61
N GLY A 27 -13.95 -9.19 -10.18
CA GLY A 27 -12.61 -9.09 -10.75
C GLY A 27 -11.86 -7.81 -10.38
N PHE A 28 -12.47 -6.92 -9.59
CA PHE A 28 -11.88 -5.64 -9.18
C PHE A 28 -11.16 -5.75 -7.84
N HIS A 29 -10.15 -4.90 -7.63
CA HIS A 29 -9.51 -4.76 -6.33
C HIS A 29 -10.53 -4.32 -5.28
N LYS A 30 -10.52 -4.99 -4.12
CA LYS A 30 -11.17 -4.39 -2.95
C LYS A 30 -10.37 -3.13 -2.64
N ARG A 31 -11.03 -1.98 -2.48
CA ARG A 31 -10.42 -0.64 -2.39
C ARG A 31 -9.57 -0.41 -1.12
N PHE A 32 -8.83 -1.41 -0.70
CA PHE A 32 -7.91 -1.43 0.43
C PHE A 32 -6.77 -2.42 0.14
N CYS A 33 -5.61 -2.17 0.72
CA CYS A 33 -4.47 -3.06 0.65
C CYS A 33 -3.79 -3.15 2.02
N TRP A 34 -3.04 -4.23 2.24
CA TRP A 34 -2.16 -4.36 3.40
C TRP A 34 -0.70 -4.28 2.98
N ILE A 35 0.02 -3.38 3.63
CA ILE A 35 1.46 -3.23 3.49
C ILE A 35 2.11 -3.62 4.81
N LYS A 36 3.04 -4.57 4.76
CA LYS A 36 3.88 -4.95 5.88
C LYS A 36 5.27 -4.38 5.66
N PHE A 37 5.71 -3.53 6.56
CA PHE A 37 7.08 -3.02 6.59
C PHE A 37 7.99 -3.89 7.44
N SER A 38 9.29 -3.71 7.27
CA SER A 38 10.32 -4.40 8.06
C SER A 38 10.48 -3.80 9.46
N SER A 39 10.32 -2.49 9.61
CA SER A 39 10.44 -1.80 10.90
C SER A 39 9.20 -0.98 11.27
N PRO A 40 8.88 -0.84 12.56
CA PRO A 40 7.78 0.03 13.01
C PRO A 40 8.05 1.51 12.71
N GLU A 41 9.31 1.93 12.63
CA GLU A 41 9.72 3.28 12.23
C GLU A 41 9.30 3.61 10.79
N ASP A 42 9.44 2.65 9.87
CA ASP A 42 8.99 2.78 8.48
C ASP A 42 7.48 3.08 8.41
N VAL A 43 6.71 2.44 9.30
CA VAL A 43 5.26 2.64 9.39
C VAL A 43 4.94 4.05 9.87
N GLN A 44 5.71 4.59 10.83
CA GLN A 44 5.54 5.97 11.29
C GLN A 44 5.79 6.98 10.18
N ASN A 45 6.78 6.74 9.31
CA ASN A 45 7.07 7.61 8.16
C ASN A 45 5.89 7.71 7.19
N VAL A 46 5.15 6.61 6.99
CA VAL A 46 3.94 6.60 6.16
C VAL A 46 2.87 7.53 6.77
N PHE A 47 2.63 7.41 8.08
CA PHE A 47 1.61 8.20 8.78
C PHE A 47 1.91 9.70 8.88
N GLN A 48 3.13 10.15 8.59
CA GLN A 48 3.44 11.58 8.50
C GLN A 48 2.74 12.26 7.32
N LYS A 49 2.25 11.49 6.35
CA LYS A 49 1.51 11.99 5.21
C LYS A 49 0.01 11.70 5.40
N ASP A 50 -0.79 12.76 5.48
CA ASP A 50 -2.26 12.68 5.69
C ASP A 50 -3.02 11.85 4.63
N SER A 51 -2.47 11.70 3.43
CA SER A 51 -3.11 10.93 2.37
C SER A 51 -2.14 10.42 1.31
N HIS A 52 -2.40 9.21 0.85
CA HIS A 52 -1.70 8.60 -0.28
C HIS A 52 -2.67 8.51 -1.46
N ILE A 53 -2.25 9.00 -2.63
CA ILE A 53 -3.03 8.90 -3.86
C ILE A 53 -2.23 8.01 -4.81
N LEU A 54 -2.82 6.89 -5.20
CA LEU A 54 -2.26 5.92 -6.14
C LEU A 54 -3.29 5.67 -7.24
N GLU A 55 -2.91 5.93 -8.50
CA GLU A 55 -3.78 5.78 -9.69
C GLU A 55 -5.12 6.55 -9.58
N GLY A 56 -5.13 7.69 -8.89
CA GLY A 56 -6.34 8.50 -8.65
C GLY A 56 -7.25 7.98 -7.53
N ALA A 57 -6.93 6.84 -6.92
CA ALA A 57 -7.59 6.35 -5.72
C ALA A 57 -6.85 6.83 -4.46
N LYS A 58 -7.62 7.36 -3.50
CA LYS A 58 -7.10 7.66 -2.15
C LYS A 58 -6.96 6.35 -1.38
N VAL A 59 -5.80 6.13 -0.77
CA VAL A 59 -5.41 4.92 -0.03
C VAL A 59 -5.08 5.26 1.41
#